data_AF-U6F4C2-F1
#
_entry.id   AF-U6F4C2-F1
#
_cell.length_a   1.000
_cell.length_b   1.000
_cell.length_c   1.000
_cell.angle_alpha   90.00
_cell.angle_beta   90.00
_cell.angle_gamma   90.00
#
_symmetry.space_group_name_H-M   'P 1'
#
loop_
_entity.id
_entity.type
_entity.pdbx_description
1 polymer ?
#
loop_
_entity_poly.entity_id
_entity_poly.type
_entity_poly.pdbx_seq_one_letter_code
_entity_poly.pdbx_strand_id
1 'polypeptide(L)'
;MPELVIQPTTNEEAEKVVKYANDHHIPVVPRGNSTGLMGANLTIHGGISLDMVKMNKILAYEPNSLTMTVQAGIRLKDNDGSSRYQIKRY
;
A
#
# COMPACT_ATOMS: atom_id res chain seq x y z
N MET A 1 -20.47 3.70 2.58
CA MET A 1 -19.49 4.38 1.70
C MET A 1 -18.48 5.05 2.62
N PRO A 2 -17.16 5.06 2.34
CA PRO A 2 -16.20 5.72 3.23
C PRO A 2 -16.52 7.21 3.34
N GLU A 3 -16.31 7.78 4.52
CA GLU A 3 -16.35 9.24 4.72
C GLU A 3 -15.05 9.88 4.24
N LEU A 4 -13.94 9.14 4.32
CA LEU A 4 -12.62 9.62 3.94
C LEU A 4 -11.80 8.54 3.26
N VAL A 5 -11.06 8.93 2.22
CA VAL A 5 -10.06 8.10 1.57
C VAL A 5 -8.70 8.74 1.79
N ILE A 6 -7.74 7.99 2.34
CA ILE A 6 -6.39 8.48 2.58
C ILE A 6 -5.40 7.61 1.81
N GLN A 7 -4.48 8.27 1.09
CA GLN A 7 -3.45 7.61 0.28
C GLN A 7 -2.06 7.95 0.81
N PRO A 8 -1.55 7.23 1.82
CA PRO A 8 -0.21 7.47 2.35
C PRO A 8 0.86 7.15 1.31
N THR A 9 2.01 7.80 1.47
CA THR A 9 3.22 7.60 0.65
C THR A 9 4.37 7.01 1.47
N THR A 10 4.29 7.10 2.81
CA THR A 10 5.28 6.57 3.76
C THR A 10 4.62 5.76 4.88
N ASN A 11 5.44 5.01 5.63
CA ASN A 11 4.96 4.24 6.78
C ASN A 11 4.47 5.17 7.90
N GLU A 12 5.13 6.29 8.12
CA GLU A 12 4.81 7.27 9.17
C GLU A 12 3.46 7.94 8.91
N GLU A 13 3.11 8.21 7.64
CA GLU A 13 1.80 8.70 7.26
C GLU A 13 0.71 7.67 7.55
N ALA A 14 0.93 6.41 7.17
CA ALA A 14 -0.01 5.32 7.45
C ALA A 14 -0.19 5.09 8.96
N GLU A 15 0.90 5.12 9.73
CA GLU A 15 0.89 5.01 11.20
C GLU A 15 0.06 6.13 11.84
N LYS A 16 0.28 7.39 11.44
CA LYS A 16 -0.48 8.54 11.95
C LYS A 16 -1.97 8.38 11.73
N VAL A 17 -2.37 7.87 10.56
CA VAL A 17 -3.78 7.60 10.24
C VAL A 17 -4.35 6.53 11.15
N VAL A 18 -3.67 5.39 11.27
CA VAL A 18 -4.14 4.26 12.09
C VAL A 18 -4.22 4.65 13.55
N LYS A 19 -3.23 5.39 14.07
CA LYS A 19 -3.23 5.90 15.43
C LYS A 19 -4.39 6.85 15.69
N TYR A 20 -4.57 7.85 14.82
CA TYR A 20 -5.69 8.78 14.93
C TYR A 20 -7.04 8.06 14.90
N ALA A 21 -7.21 7.11 13.97
CA ALA A 21 -8.43 6.34 13.83
C ALA A 21 -8.70 5.49 15.08
N ASN A 22 -7.67 4.86 15.65
CA ASN A 22 -7.78 4.09 16.88
C ASN A 22 -8.18 4.97 18.07
N ASP A 23 -7.55 6.13 18.24
CA ASP A 23 -7.85 7.06 19.34
C ASP A 23 -9.30 7.59 19.29
N HIS A 24 -9.90 7.65 18.10
CA HIS A 24 -11.26 8.13 17.87
C HIS A 24 -12.28 7.02 17.56
N HIS A 25 -11.88 5.74 17.65
CA HIS A 25 -12.72 4.59 17.33
C HIS A 25 -13.32 4.63 15.91
N ILE A 26 -12.57 5.16 14.94
CA ILE A 26 -12.98 5.25 13.54
C ILE A 26 -12.60 3.95 12.83
N PRO A 27 -13.53 3.26 12.16
CA PRO A 27 -13.22 2.07 11.37
C PRO A 27 -12.22 2.38 10.25
N VAL A 28 -11.23 1.51 10.07
CA VAL A 28 -10.24 1.61 8.98
C VAL A 28 -10.30 0.34 8.15
N VAL A 29 -10.46 0.48 6.83
CA VAL A 29 -10.37 -0.63 5.88
C VAL A 29 -9.17 -0.39 4.96
N PRO A 30 -8.11 -1.21 5.05
CA PRO A 30 -6.99 -1.14 4.13
C PRO A 30 -7.41 -1.58 2.73
N ARG A 31 -6.89 -0.89 1.72
CA ARG A 31 -7.19 -1.14 0.31
C ARG A 31 -5.90 -1.06 -0.51
N GLY A 32 -5.75 -2.01 -1.44
CA GLY A 32 -4.69 -1.97 -2.46
C GLY A 32 -5.29 -1.77 -3.85
N ASN A 33 -4.76 -2.47 -4.85
CA ASN A 33 -5.22 -2.40 -6.25
C ASN A 33 -6.64 -2.99 -6.49
N SER A 34 -7.36 -3.38 -5.43
CA SER A 34 -8.81 -3.65 -5.45
C SER A 34 -9.26 -4.82 -6.32
N THR A 35 -8.39 -5.80 -6.54
CA THR A 35 -8.68 -7.00 -7.36
C THR A 35 -9.24 -8.18 -6.55
N GLY A 36 -9.48 -8.01 -5.24
CA GLY A 36 -10.04 -9.04 -4.38
C GLY A 36 -11.52 -9.29 -4.68
N LEU A 37 -11.94 -10.55 -4.72
CA LEU A 37 -13.30 -10.95 -5.13
C LEU A 37 -14.30 -11.06 -3.98
N MET A 38 -13.82 -11.08 -2.73
CA MET A 38 -14.65 -11.32 -1.54
C MET A 38 -15.12 -10.04 -0.86
N GLY A 39 -14.85 -8.86 -1.44
CA GLY A 39 -15.32 -7.58 -0.91
C GLY A 39 -14.65 -7.11 0.39
N ALA A 40 -13.59 -7.76 0.86
CA ALA A 40 -12.87 -7.39 2.08
C ALA A 40 -12.25 -5.97 2.06
N ASN A 41 -12.10 -5.39 0.86
CA ASN A 41 -11.62 -4.03 0.64
C ASN A 41 -12.72 -2.97 0.65
N LEU A 42 -13.97 -3.34 0.93
CA LEU A 42 -15.12 -2.43 0.96
C LEU A 42 -15.30 -1.82 2.35
N THR A 43 -15.34 -0.49 2.40
CA THR A 43 -15.61 0.28 3.62
C THR A 43 -17.12 0.35 3.90
N ILE A 44 -17.71 -0.81 4.23
CA ILE A 44 -19.17 -0.96 4.40
C ILE A 44 -19.72 -0.28 5.66
N HIS A 45 -18.89 -0.14 6.70
CA HIS A 45 -19.25 0.46 7.99
C HIS A 45 -18.88 1.95 8.12
N GLY A 46 -18.60 2.65 7.00
CA GLY A 46 -18.13 4.04 7.04
C GLY A 46 -16.69 4.16 7.54
N GLY A 47 -16.27 5.36 7.95
CA GLY A 47 -14.89 5.62 8.37
C GLY A 47 -13.90 5.78 7.21
N ILE A 48 -12.69 5.25 7.38
CA ILE A 48 -11.53 5.51 6.53
C ILE A 48 -11.26 4.34 5.59
N SER A 49 -11.19 4.62 4.28
CA SER A 49 -10.53 3.74 3.32
C SER A 49 -9.05 4.13 3.24
N LEU A 50 -8.17 3.26 3.73
CA LEU A 50 -6.72 3.48 3.71
C LEU A 50 -6.15 2.86 2.43
N ASP A 51 -6.00 3.68 1.39
CA ASP A 51 -5.61 3.26 0.05
C ASP A 51 -4.09 3.31 -0.15
N MET A 52 -3.48 2.13 -0.13
CA MET A 52 -2.03 1.95 -0.11
C MET A 52 -1.37 2.13 -1.48
N VAL A 53 -2.12 2.36 -2.58
CA VAL A 53 -1.59 2.35 -3.96
C VAL A 53 -0.45 3.34 -4.24
N LYS A 54 -0.30 4.39 -3.42
CA LYS A 54 0.83 5.33 -3.52
C LYS A 54 2.10 4.87 -2.80
N MET A 55 2.02 3.88 -1.91
CA MET A 55 3.17 3.19 -1.33
C MET A 55 3.67 2.10 -2.29
N ASN A 56 4.26 2.50 -3.42
CA ASN A 56 4.55 1.61 -4.56
C ASN A 56 6.04 1.50 -4.92
N LYS A 57 6.94 1.83 -3.99
CA LYS A 57 8.39 1.79 -4.23
C LYS A 57 9.00 0.43 -3.94
N ILE A 58 9.98 0.03 -4.76
CA ILE A 58 10.97 -0.99 -4.42
C ILE A 58 12.00 -0.36 -3.48
N LEU A 59 12.25 -0.99 -2.33
CA LEU A 59 13.14 -0.52 -1.26
C LEU A 59 14.50 -1.22 -1.30
N ALA A 60 14.54 -2.53 -1.59
CA ALA A 60 15.77 -3.31 -1.74
C ALA A 60 15.58 -4.47 -2.72
N TYR A 61 16.64 -4.86 -3.42
CA TYR A 61 16.66 -6.01 -4.32
C TYR A 61 18.00 -6.75 -4.16
N GLU A 62 17.93 -8.00 -3.70
CA GLU A 62 19.08 -8.83 -3.36
C GLU A 62 19.05 -10.11 -4.20
N PRO A 63 19.66 -10.13 -5.39
CA PRO A 63 19.57 -11.26 -6.31
C PRO A 63 20.25 -12.53 -5.77
N ASN A 64 21.28 -12.38 -4.94
CA ASN A 64 22.00 -13.51 -4.34
C ASN A 64 21.13 -14.30 -3.35
N SER A 65 20.23 -13.62 -2.64
CA SER A 65 19.27 -14.24 -1.72
C SER A 65 17.90 -14.47 -2.34
N LEU A 66 17.68 -14.08 -3.60
CA LEU A 66 16.39 -14.13 -4.30
C LEU A 66 15.27 -13.39 -3.55
N THR A 67 15.61 -12.27 -2.89
CA THR A 67 14.65 -11.48 -2.10
C THR A 67 14.51 -10.06 -2.64
N MET A 68 13.31 -9.49 -2.48
CA MET A 68 13.02 -8.10 -2.78
C MET A 68 12.16 -7.51 -1.67
N THR A 69 12.52 -6.31 -1.20
CA THR A 69 11.73 -5.55 -0.23
C THR A 69 11.01 -4.43 -0.97
N VAL A 70 9.69 -4.36 -0.83
CA VAL A 70 8.82 -3.42 -1.53
C VAL A 70 7.79 -2.83 -0.57
N GLN A 71 7.25 -1.67 -0.93
CA GLN A 71 6.09 -1.12 -0.24
C GLN A 71 4.80 -1.87 -0.63
N ALA A 72 3.84 -1.90 0.29
CA ALA A 72 2.63 -2.74 0.20
C ALA A 72 1.69 -2.42 -0.97
N GLY A 73 1.75 -1.22 -1.54
CA GLY A 73 0.91 -0.78 -2.66
C GLY A 73 1.45 -1.11 -4.05
N ILE A 74 2.65 -1.69 -4.14
CA ILE A 74 3.25 -2.03 -5.44
C ILE A 74 2.32 -2.96 -6.23
N ARG A 75 2.19 -2.72 -7.54
CA ARG A 75 1.45 -3.65 -8.40
C ARG A 75 2.31 -4.87 -8.67
N LEU A 76 1.67 -6.03 -8.76
CA LEU A 76 2.37 -7.27 -9.11
C LEU A 76 3.13 -7.16 -10.43
N LYS A 77 2.62 -6.42 -11.42
CA LYS A 77 3.31 -6.22 -12.70
C LYS A 77 4.50 -5.25 -12.62
N ASP A 78 4.55 -4.40 -11.60
CA ASP A 78 5.54 -3.31 -11.47
C ASP A 78 6.70 -3.74 -10.54
N ASN A 79 6.70 -4.99 -10.07
CA ASN A 79 7.65 -5.51 -9.07
C ASN A 79 8.77 -6.36 -9.68
N ASP A 80 9.01 -6.27 -10.99
CA ASP A 80 10.09 -6.98 -11.63
C ASP A 80 11.45 -6.33 -11.28
N GLY A 81 12.36 -7.11 -10.69
CA GLY A 81 13.72 -6.64 -10.37
C GLY A 81 14.49 -6.13 -11.60
N SER A 82 14.09 -6.55 -12.80
CA SER A 82 14.62 -6.13 -14.09
C SER A 82 14.31 -4.66 -14.45
N SER A 83 13.17 -4.10 -14.03
CA SER A 83 12.79 -2.73 -14.43
C SER A 83 13.73 -1.65 -13.92
N ARG A 84 14.32 -1.80 -12.71
CA ARG A 84 15.38 -0.88 -12.24
C ARG A 84 16.76 -1.19 -12.80
N TYR A 85 17.04 -2.43 -13.19
CA TYR A 85 18.29 -2.80 -13.85
C TYR A 85 18.43 -2.13 -15.22
N GLN A 86 17.31 -1.94 -15.94
CA GLN A 86 17.32 -1.24 -17.22
C GLN A 86 17.50 0.29 -17.08
N ILE A 87 17.05 0.89 -15.97
CA ILE A 87 17.12 2.35 -15.76
C ILE A 87 18.52 2.82 -15.31
N LYS A 88 19.33 1.97 -14.65
CA LYS A 88 20.70 2.32 -14.24
C LYS A 88 21.78 2.08 -15.32
N ARG A 89 21.39 1.71 -16.55
CA ARG A 89 22.33 1.40 -17.65
C ARG A 89 22.42 2.44 -18.77
N TYR A 90 21.86 3.64 -18.57
CA TYR A 90 21.98 4.77 -19.49
C TYR A 90 22.37 6.04 -18.74
#